data_AF-A0A3D4W457-F1
#
_entry.id   AF-A0A3D4W457-F1
#
_cell.length_a   1.000
_cell.length_b   1.000
_cell.length_c   1.000
_cell.angle_alpha   90.00
_cell.angle_beta   90.00
_cell.angle_gamma   90.00
#
_symmetry.space_group_name_H-M   'P 1'
#
loop_
_entity.id
_entity.type
_entity.pdbx_description
1 polymer ?
#
loop_
_entity_poly.entity_id
_entity_poly.type
_entity_poly.pdbx_seq_one_letter_code
_entity_poly.pdbx_strand_id
1 'polypeptide(L)'
;LPEGFAPARQLQEALSAKAGRVDYLGVAGTAGKTTAAALTAAVLRAAGLVTGSYHAGCEPLSARIRVNGEPVAPELLAQAAETLSARETL
;
A
#
# COMPACT_ATOMS: atom_id res chain seq x y z
N LEU A 1 12.59 -9.76 18.96
CA LEU A 1 12.20 -9.66 17.53
C LEU A 1 13.49 -9.56 16.74
N PRO A 2 13.66 -10.27 15.61
CA PRO A 2 14.85 -10.08 14.78
C PRO A 2 14.96 -8.59 14.41
N GLU A 3 16.14 -8.01 14.59
CA GLU A 3 16.37 -6.60 14.30
C GLU A 3 16.34 -6.38 12.78
N GLY A 4 15.33 -5.64 12.31
CA GLY A 4 15.25 -5.18 10.92
C GLY A 4 14.08 -5.78 10.13
N PHE A 5 13.52 -4.95 9.24
CA PHE A 5 12.58 -5.40 8.23
C PHE A 5 13.29 -6.28 7.19
N ALA A 6 12.56 -7.23 6.60
CA ALA A 6 13.03 -7.95 5.42
C ALA A 6 13.49 -6.93 4.35
N PRO A 7 14.61 -7.18 3.65
CA PRO A 7 15.06 -6.31 2.56
C PRO A 7 13.94 -6.03 1.57
N ALA A 8 13.89 -4.81 1.03
CA ALA A 8 12.86 -4.41 0.05
C ALA A 8 12.73 -5.39 -1.12
N ARG A 9 13.84 -6.05 -1.51
CA ARG A 9 13.87 -7.12 -2.51
C ARG A 9 13.02 -8.33 -2.11
N GLN A 10 13.08 -8.80 -0.86
CA GLN A 10 12.26 -9.93 -0.39
C GLN A 10 10.78 -9.58 -0.37
N LEU A 11 10.43 -8.35 0.02
CA LEU A 11 9.06 -7.86 -0.12
C LEU A 11 8.64 -7.82 -1.59
N GLN A 12 9.51 -7.39 -2.49
CA GLN A 12 9.24 -7.32 -3.93
C GLN A 12 9.11 -8.70 -4.59
N GLU A 13 9.85 -9.70 -4.11
CA GLU A 13 9.74 -11.11 -4.51
C GLU A 13 8.46 -11.77 -3.95
N ALA A 14 8.08 -11.44 -2.71
CA ALA A 14 6.85 -11.93 -2.08
C ALA A 14 5.59 -11.31 -2.70
N LEU A 15 5.69 -10.08 -3.21
CA LEU A 15 4.61 -9.44 -3.94
C LEU A 15 4.50 -10.04 -5.36
N SER A 16 3.28 -10.41 -5.75
CA SER A 16 2.96 -10.98 -7.08
C SER A 16 3.69 -10.28 -8.24
N ALA A 17 3.89 -10.95 -9.38
CA ALA A 17 4.32 -10.30 -10.64
C ALA A 17 3.48 -9.08 -11.07
N LYS A 18 2.25 -8.94 -10.53
CA LYS A 18 1.40 -7.75 -10.69
C LYS A 18 1.87 -6.52 -9.89
N ALA A 19 2.58 -6.70 -8.79
CA ALA A 19 3.10 -5.63 -7.96
C ALA A 19 4.32 -4.92 -8.61
N GLY A 20 5.01 -5.57 -9.54
CA GLY A 20 6.01 -4.92 -10.40
C GLY A 20 5.42 -4.07 -11.52
N ARG A 21 4.08 -3.94 -11.61
CA ARG A 21 3.39 -3.13 -12.63
C ARG A 21 3.06 -1.71 -12.16
N VAL A 22 3.50 -1.33 -10.96
CA VAL A 22 3.25 -0.01 -10.39
C VAL A 22 4.56 0.57 -9.87
N ASP A 23 4.68 1.89 -9.95
CA ASP A 23 5.78 2.63 -9.35
C ASP A 23 5.47 2.93 -7.87
N TYR A 24 6.49 2.85 -7.01
CA TYR A 24 6.35 3.06 -5.57
C TYR A 24 7.04 4.35 -5.13
N LEU A 25 6.35 5.12 -4.28
CA LEU A 25 6.89 6.29 -3.60
C LEU A 25 6.86 6.07 -2.08
N GLY A 26 8.03 5.90 -1.47
CA GLY A 26 8.18 5.88 -0.01
C GLY A 26 8.22 7.28 0.56
N VAL A 27 7.35 7.59 1.53
CA VAL A 27 7.32 8.89 2.22
C VAL A 27 7.66 8.69 3.69
N ALA A 28 8.83 9.17 4.11
CA ALA A 28 9.32 9.10 5.48
C ALA A 28 9.39 10.48 6.13
N GLY A 29 9.35 10.52 7.47
CA GLY A 29 9.46 11.75 8.24
C GLY A 29 8.71 11.69 9.58
N THR A 30 9.19 12.49 10.54
CA THR A 30 8.59 12.59 11.89
C THR A 30 7.20 13.21 11.81
N ALA A 31 7.05 14.33 11.10
CA ALA A 31 5.80 15.04 10.89
C ALA A 31 5.48 15.18 9.41
N GLY A 32 4.20 15.32 9.06
CA GLY A 32 3.76 15.68 7.71
C GLY A 32 3.80 14.57 6.65
N LYS A 33 4.40 13.40 6.93
CA LYS A 33 4.48 12.28 5.95
C LYS A 33 3.13 11.88 5.35
N THR A 34 2.09 11.80 6.17
CA THR A 34 0.74 11.44 5.72
C THR A 34 0.17 12.50 4.79
N THR A 35 0.35 13.78 5.13
CA THR A 35 -0.10 14.91 4.31
C THR A 35 0.66 14.97 2.99
N ALA A 36 1.99 14.78 3.02
CA ALA A 36 2.82 14.76 1.82
C ALA A 36 2.42 13.62 0.88
N ALA A 37 2.24 12.40 1.40
CA ALA A 37 1.77 11.26 0.62
C ALA A 37 0.39 11.52 0.00
N ALA A 38 -0.55 12.07 0.78
CA ALA A 38 -1.90 12.39 0.31
C ALA A 38 -1.89 13.46 -0.79
N LEU A 39 -1.08 14.52 -0.63
CA LEU A 39 -0.93 15.58 -1.61
C LEU A 39 -0.33 15.05 -2.92
N THR A 40 0.74 14.27 -2.83
CA THR A 40 1.36 13.66 -4.03
C THR A 40 0.38 12.76 -4.76
N ALA A 41 -0.36 11.91 -4.03
CA ALA A 41 -1.39 11.07 -4.64
C ALA A 41 -2.50 11.92 -5.32
N ALA A 42 -2.92 13.03 -4.71
CA ALA A 42 -3.90 13.93 -5.32
C ALA A 42 -3.40 14.58 -6.62
N VAL A 43 -2.13 15.03 -6.65
CA VAL A 43 -1.51 15.61 -7.86
C VAL A 43 -1.40 14.56 -8.97
N LEU A 44 -0.95 13.35 -8.66
CA LEU A 44 -0.84 12.27 -9.64
C LEU A 44 -2.20 11.87 -10.21
N ARG A 45 -3.24 11.82 -9.37
CA ARG A 45 -4.63 11.60 -9.85
C ARG A 45 -5.11 12.73 -10.74
N ALA A 46 -4.84 13.98 -10.37
CA ALA A 46 -5.20 15.13 -11.19
C ALA A 46 -4.48 15.11 -12.56
N ALA A 47 -3.30 14.49 -12.63
CA ALA A 47 -2.58 14.24 -13.88
C ALA A 47 -3.11 13.01 -14.68
N GLY A 48 -4.18 12.36 -14.22
CA GLY A 48 -4.81 11.23 -14.91
C GLY A 48 -4.24 9.85 -14.57
N LEU A 49 -3.35 9.76 -13.57
CA LEU A 49 -2.76 8.49 -13.15
C LEU A 49 -3.67 7.78 -12.13
N VAL A 50 -3.69 6.45 -12.21
CA VAL A 50 -4.31 5.59 -11.19
C VAL A 50 -3.36 5.53 -9.99
N THR A 51 -3.83 5.88 -8.80
CA THR A 51 -3.00 5.93 -7.59
C THR A 51 -3.50 4.96 -6.53
N GLY A 52 -2.58 4.22 -5.90
CA GLY A 52 -2.80 3.59 -4.60
C GLY A 52 -2.09 4.37 -3.49
N SER A 53 -2.63 4.39 -2.28
CA SER A 53 -1.95 4.96 -1.12
C SER A 53 -2.21 4.16 0.15
N TYR A 54 -1.21 4.10 1.01
CA TYR A 54 -1.31 3.54 2.36
C TYR A 54 -0.83 4.56 3.39
N HIS A 55 -1.52 4.67 4.52
CA HIS A 55 -1.04 5.41 5.69
C HIS A 55 -1.27 4.64 6.98
N ALA A 56 -0.33 4.74 7.93
CA ALA A 56 -0.54 4.24 9.28
C ALA A 56 -1.54 5.13 10.04
N GLY A 57 -2.29 4.55 10.98
CA GLY A 57 -3.31 5.26 11.76
C GLY A 57 -4.13 4.32 12.64
N CYS A 58 -5.14 4.86 13.31
CA CYS A 58 -6.02 4.11 14.21
C CYS A 58 -7.34 3.68 13.54
N GLU A 59 -7.59 4.10 12.29
CA GLU A 59 -8.79 3.73 11.53
C GLU A 59 -8.78 2.23 11.14
N PRO A 60 -9.89 1.64 10.68
CA PRO A 60 -9.86 0.29 10.11
C PRO A 60 -8.81 0.17 9.00
N LEU A 61 -8.17 -1.00 8.87
CA LEU A 61 -7.12 -1.22 7.85
C LEU A 61 -7.60 -0.92 6.43
N SER A 62 -8.87 -1.20 6.13
CA SER A 62 -9.51 -0.87 4.86
C SER A 62 -9.61 0.64 4.59
N ALA A 63 -9.73 1.48 5.63
CA ALA A 63 -9.72 2.94 5.49
C ALA A 63 -8.32 3.52 5.25
N ARG A 64 -7.30 2.81 5.71
CA ARG A 64 -5.89 3.18 5.58
C ARG A 64 -5.33 2.93 4.18
N ILE A 65 -5.96 2.04 3.42
CA ILE A 65 -5.59 1.68 2.05
C ILE A 65 -6.60 2.33 1.12
N ARG A 66 -6.13 3.15 0.18
CA ARG A 66 -6.99 3.86 -0.76
C ARG A 66 -6.59 3.59 -2.19
N VAL A 67 -7.58 3.47 -3.07
CA VAL A 67 -7.41 3.38 -4.52
C VAL A 67 -8.16 4.54 -5.14
N ASN A 68 -7.46 5.34 -5.94
CA ASN A 68 -7.99 6.58 -6.52
C ASN A 68 -8.60 7.56 -5.51
N GLY A 69 -8.09 7.56 -4.27
CA GLY A 69 -8.54 8.45 -3.20
C GLY A 69 -9.65 7.87 -2.32
N GLU A 70 -10.28 6.78 -2.76
CA GLU A 70 -11.35 6.12 -2.02
C GLU A 70 -10.82 4.97 -1.15
N PRO A 71 -11.30 4.83 0.09
CA PRO A 71 -11.07 3.65 0.93
C PRO A 71 -11.43 2.35 0.20
N VAL A 72 -10.65 1.30 0.42
CA VAL A 72 -11.00 -0.03 -0.10
C VAL A 72 -12.17 -0.62 0.69
N ALA A 73 -13.04 -1.37 0.01
CA ALA A 73 -14.10 -2.11 0.69
C ALA A 73 -13.49 -3.20 1.60
N PRO A 74 -13.99 -3.40 2.84
CA PRO A 74 -13.49 -4.43 3.75
C PRO A 74 -13.48 -5.83 3.12
N GLU A 75 -14.47 -6.16 2.29
CA GLU A 75 -14.62 -7.46 1.64
C GLU A 75 -13.52 -7.69 0.60
N LEU A 76 -13.17 -6.64 -0.15
CA LEU A 76 -12.06 -6.70 -1.11
C LEU A 76 -10.72 -6.88 -0.40
N LEU A 77 -10.53 -6.21 0.75
CA LEU A 77 -9.33 -6.38 1.56
C LEU A 77 -9.22 -7.81 2.10
N ALA A 78 -10.33 -8.37 2.61
CA ALA A 78 -10.38 -9.75 3.08
C ALA A 78 -10.04 -10.74 1.95
N GLN A 79 -10.65 -10.60 0.76
CA GLN A 79 -10.35 -11.45 -0.40
C GLN A 79 -8.88 -11.37 -0.83
N ALA A 80 -8.29 -10.17 -0.79
CA ALA A 80 -6.88 -9.98 -1.11
C ALA A 80 -5.97 -10.67 -0.07
N ALA A 81 -6.32 -10.60 1.22
CA ALA A 81 -5.58 -11.26 2.28
C ALA A 81 -5.64 -12.79 2.15
N GLU A 82 -6.82 -13.36 1.90
CA GLU A 82 -6.98 -14.81 1.65
C GLU A 82 -6.16 -15.27 0.45
N THR A 83 -6.20 -14.50 -0.65
CA THR A 83 -5.40 -14.79 -1.86
C THR A 83 -3.90 -14.77 -1.58
N LEU A 84 -3.44 -13.89 -0.68
CA LEU A 84 -2.04 -13.80 -0.28
C LEU A 84 -1.65 -14.98 0.63
N SER A 85 -2.47 -15.29 1.63
CA SER A 85 -2.21 -16.38 2.58
C SER A 85 -2.16 -17.75 1.91
N ALA A 86 -3.05 -18.00 0.93
CA ALA A 86 -3.05 -19.24 0.14
C ALA A 86 -1.76 -19.46 -0.68
N ARG A 87 -0.92 -18.43 -0.87
CA ARG A 87 0.36 -18.54 -1.57
C ARG A 87 1.53 -18.83 -0.66
N GLU A 88 1.44 -18.50 0.63
CA GLU A 88 2.47 -18.83 1.61
C GLU A 88 2.49 -20.35 1.94
N THR A 89 1.48 -21.11 1.49
CA THR A 89 1.33 -22.55 1.75
C THR A 89 1.87 -23.47 0.64
N LEU A 90 2.49 -22.92 -0.42
CA LEU A 90 3.09 -23.64 -1.56
C LEU A 90 4.59 -23.38 -1.65
#